data_AF-A0A7H1MDF3-F1
#
_entry.id   AF-A0A7H1MDF3-F1
#
_cell.length_a   1.000
_cell.length_b   1.000
_cell.length_c   1.000
_cell.angle_alpha   90.00
_cell.angle_beta   90.00
_cell.angle_gamma   90.00
#
_symmetry.space_group_name_H-M   'P 1'
#
loop_
_entity.id
_entity.type
_entity.pdbx_description
1 polymer ?
#
loop_
_entity_poly.entity_id
_entity_poly.type
_entity_poly.pdbx_seq_one_letter_code
_entity_poly.pdbx_strand_id
1 'polypeptide(L)'
;MAGKIRAIGVSNFHPDRVMDLMVHNRIAPAVNQIEMHPFYRRENERAFHAEHGILTQSWASFTEGCNDIFKHPVLSAIAAKHGKSVVQVILRWLNRRGVAVIPKSATPERVADFRFRAERAG
;
A
#
# COMPACT_ATOMS: atom_id res chain seq x y z
N MET A 1 -24.89 14.06 -10.07
CA MET A 1 -24.02 12.94 -10.52
C MET A 1 -24.88 11.69 -10.64
N ALA A 2 -24.76 10.91 -11.72
CA ALA A 2 -25.65 9.76 -12.00
C ALA A 2 -25.43 8.53 -11.08
N GLY A 3 -24.83 8.69 -9.89
CA GLY A 3 -24.66 7.62 -8.89
C GLY A 3 -23.77 6.44 -9.29
N LYS A 4 -23.13 6.47 -10.47
CA LYS A 4 -22.38 5.32 -11.02
C LYS A 4 -21.05 5.04 -10.31
N ILE A 5 -20.46 6.05 -9.67
CA ILE A 5 -19.13 5.98 -9.05
C ILE A 5 -19.25 6.36 -7.57
N ARG A 6 -18.72 5.51 -6.68
CA ARG A 6 -18.75 5.72 -5.22
C ARG A 6 -17.60 6.57 -4.68
N ALA A 7 -16.45 6.51 -5.35
CA ALA A 7 -15.25 7.28 -4.98
C ALA A 7 -14.40 7.54 -6.22
N ILE A 8 -13.74 8.68 -6.25
CA ILE A 8 -12.76 9.07 -7.28
C ILE A 8 -11.42 9.32 -6.62
N GLY A 9 -10.34 9.03 -7.33
CA GLY A 9 -8.97 9.20 -6.83
C GLY A 9 -7.99 9.40 -7.96
N VAL A 10 -6.71 9.50 -7.60
CA VAL A 10 -5.60 9.70 -8.53
C VAL A 10 -4.54 8.61 -8.37
N SER A 11 -3.56 8.59 -9.27
CA SER A 11 -2.43 7.68 -9.20
C SER A 11 -1.15 8.39 -9.61
N ASN A 12 -0.06 8.17 -8.89
CA ASN A 12 1.28 8.73 -9.10
C ASN A 12 1.37 10.26 -8.99
N PHE A 13 0.51 10.88 -8.17
CA PHE A 13 0.60 12.32 -7.93
C PHE A 13 1.54 12.62 -6.76
N HIS A 14 2.40 13.62 -6.93
CA HIS A 14 3.15 14.24 -5.84
C HIS A 14 2.29 15.26 -5.08
N PRO A 15 2.66 15.65 -3.84
CA PRO A 15 1.84 16.53 -2.99
C PRO A 15 1.43 17.86 -3.64
N ASP A 16 2.33 18.48 -4.41
CA ASP A 16 2.07 19.70 -5.17
C ASP A 16 0.96 19.50 -6.21
N ARG A 17 0.98 18.39 -6.94
CA ARG A 17 -0.05 18.06 -7.94
C ARG A 17 -1.39 17.69 -7.31
N VAL A 18 -1.37 17.04 -6.13
CA VAL A 18 -2.60 16.76 -5.37
C VAL A 18 -3.20 18.06 -4.85
N MET A 19 -2.38 18.96 -4.30
CA MET A 19 -2.83 20.26 -3.81
C MET A 19 -3.41 21.11 -4.94
N ASP A 20 -2.73 21.19 -6.08
CA ASP A 20 -3.22 21.87 -7.30
C ASP A 20 -4.60 21.34 -7.73
N LEU A 21 -4.78 20.01 -7.72
CA LEU A 21 -6.08 19.41 -8.00
C LEU A 21 -7.13 19.81 -6.96
N MET A 22 -6.79 19.79 -5.67
CA MET A 22 -7.73 20.07 -4.58
C MET A 22 -8.17 21.53 -4.51
N VAL A 23 -7.29 22.49 -4.80
CA VAL A 23 -7.67 23.92 -4.75
C VAL A 23 -8.55 24.32 -5.94
N HIS A 24 -8.47 23.59 -7.06
CA HIS A 24 -9.25 23.88 -8.27
C HIS A 24 -10.51 23.01 -8.42
N ASN A 25 -10.78 22.06 -7.50
CA ASN A 25 -11.91 21.15 -7.60
C ASN A 25 -12.67 21.01 -6.27
N ARG A 26 -13.98 20.78 -6.34
CA ARG A 26 -14.84 20.66 -5.14
C ARG A 26 -14.62 19.37 -4.33
N ILE A 27 -14.11 18.31 -4.97
CA ILE A 27 -14.00 16.98 -4.37
C ILE A 27 -12.52 16.61 -4.32
N ALA A 28 -12.00 16.39 -3.10
CA ALA A 28 -10.66 15.86 -2.91
C ALA A 28 -10.61 14.38 -3.35
N PRO A 29 -9.47 13.90 -3.87
CA PRO A 29 -9.32 12.49 -4.22
C PRO A 29 -9.43 11.61 -2.96
N ALA A 30 -10.26 10.57 -3.01
CA ALA A 30 -10.40 9.64 -1.90
C ALA A 30 -9.15 8.75 -1.71
N VAL A 31 -8.39 8.54 -2.79
CA VAL A 31 -7.19 7.71 -2.81
C VAL A 31 -6.14 8.33 -3.73
N ASN A 32 -4.86 8.20 -3.36
CA ASN A 32 -3.74 8.35 -4.27
C ASN A 32 -2.97 7.03 -4.31
N GLN A 33 -3.00 6.36 -5.46
CA GLN A 33 -2.27 5.12 -5.68
C GLN A 33 -0.83 5.43 -6.12
N ILE A 34 0.16 5.00 -5.34
CA ILE A 34 1.57 5.32 -5.59
C ILE A 34 2.47 4.10 -5.36
N GLU A 35 3.68 4.12 -5.92
CA GLU A 35 4.70 3.14 -5.56
C GLU A 35 5.09 3.34 -4.11
N MET A 36 4.97 2.29 -3.29
CA MET A 36 5.41 2.32 -1.90
C MET A 36 5.70 0.91 -1.40
N HIS A 37 6.89 0.70 -0.87
CA HIS A 37 7.40 -0.58 -0.36
C HIS A 37 8.52 -0.32 0.65
N PRO A 38 9.09 -1.33 1.33
CA PRO A 38 10.14 -1.13 2.34
C PRO A 38 11.33 -0.29 1.87
N PHE A 39 11.75 -0.45 0.61
CA PHE A 39 12.85 0.32 0.02
C PHE A 39 12.47 1.71 -0.51
N TYR A 40 11.18 2.02 -0.64
CA TYR A 40 10.69 3.34 -1.07
C TYR A 40 9.45 3.71 -0.25
N ARG A 41 9.72 4.28 0.94
CA ARG A 41 8.72 4.43 2.03
C ARG A 41 7.79 5.62 1.88
N ARG A 42 8.21 6.63 1.11
CA ARG A 42 7.47 7.86 0.76
C ARG A 42 6.71 8.49 1.95
N GLU A 43 7.44 8.73 3.05
CA GLU A 43 6.84 9.18 4.32
C GLU A 43 6.19 10.56 4.20
N ASN A 44 6.80 11.48 3.43
CA ASN A 44 6.28 12.83 3.23
C ASN A 44 4.94 12.79 2.49
N GLU A 45 4.86 12.00 1.40
CA GLU A 45 3.61 11.84 0.66
C GLU A 45 2.53 11.15 1.50
N ARG A 46 2.91 10.12 2.28
CA ARG A 46 1.97 9.45 3.18
C ARG A 46 1.42 10.39 4.25
N ALA A 47 2.28 11.22 4.85
CA ALA A 47 1.88 12.21 5.85
C ALA A 47 0.95 13.26 5.24
N PHE A 48 1.30 13.80 4.07
CA PHE A 48 0.47 14.74 3.33
C PHE A 48 -0.92 14.14 3.00
N HIS A 49 -0.97 12.90 2.50
CA HIS A 49 -2.23 12.21 2.23
C HIS A 49 -3.08 12.06 3.50
N ALA A 50 -2.47 11.65 4.62
CA ALA A 50 -3.19 11.49 5.88
C ALA A 50 -3.77 12.82 6.41
N GLU A 51 -3.01 13.91 6.32
CA GLU A 51 -3.46 15.25 6.70
C GLU A 51 -4.68 15.72 5.89
N HIS A 52 -4.74 15.33 4.61
CA HIS A 52 -5.80 15.72 3.69
C HIS A 52 -6.93 14.68 3.55
N GLY A 53 -6.95 13.63 4.40
CA GLY A 53 -7.98 12.60 4.37
C GLY A 53 -7.94 11.69 3.13
N ILE A 54 -6.79 11.59 2.46
CA ILE A 54 -6.56 10.79 1.26
C ILE A 54 -5.97 9.44 1.66
N LEU A 55 -6.56 8.34 1.20
CA LEU A 55 -5.98 7.01 1.40
C LEU A 55 -4.75 6.83 0.51
N THR A 56 -3.62 6.45 1.10
CA THR A 56 -2.47 5.99 0.29
C THR A 56 -2.69 4.54 -0.10
N GLN A 57 -2.55 4.21 -1.39
CA GLN A 57 -2.61 2.83 -1.90
C GLN A 57 -1.32 2.44 -2.61
N SER A 58 -0.70 1.32 -2.22
CA SER A 58 0.56 0.81 -2.80
C SER A 58 0.30 -0.11 -4.00
N TRP A 59 0.87 0.20 -5.19
CA TRP A 59 0.78 -0.65 -6.39
C TRP A 59 1.97 -1.61 -6.61
N ALA A 60 3.19 -1.21 -6.24
CA ALA A 60 4.40 -2.06 -6.29
C ALA A 60 4.87 -2.45 -4.88
N SER A 61 3.96 -3.00 -4.06
CA SER A 61 4.22 -3.35 -2.66
C SER A 61 5.46 -4.26 -2.45
N PHE A 62 5.85 -5.01 -3.48
CA PHE A 62 6.99 -5.93 -3.45
C PHE A 62 8.11 -5.56 -4.43
N THR A 63 8.32 -4.27 -4.76
CA THR A 63 9.35 -3.85 -5.75
C THR A 63 9.26 -4.60 -7.09
N GLU A 64 8.06 -5.01 -7.49
CA GLU A 64 7.84 -5.91 -8.64
C GLU A 64 8.63 -7.24 -8.60
N GLY A 65 9.13 -7.63 -7.43
CA GLY A 65 10.00 -8.79 -7.21
C GLY A 65 11.50 -8.51 -7.35
N CYS A 66 11.89 -7.26 -7.63
CA CYS A 66 13.27 -6.83 -7.81
C CYS A 66 14.00 -6.62 -6.47
N ASN A 67 15.32 -6.40 -6.55
CA ASN A 67 16.19 -6.03 -5.41
C ASN A 67 16.19 -7.06 -4.26
N ASP A 68 15.99 -8.34 -4.59
CA ASP A 68 15.98 -9.44 -3.63
C ASP A 68 15.08 -9.22 -2.41
N ILE A 69 13.98 -8.47 -2.57
CA ILE A 69 13.13 -8.06 -1.44
C ILE A 69 12.62 -9.25 -0.63
N PHE A 70 12.36 -10.40 -1.26
CA PHE A 70 11.89 -11.61 -0.60
C PHE A 70 12.98 -12.35 0.19
N LYS A 71 14.26 -12.03 -0.05
CA LYS A 71 15.42 -12.63 0.63
C LYS A 71 16.12 -11.65 1.56
N HIS A 72 15.68 -10.39 1.61
CA HIS A 72 16.29 -9.33 2.41
C HIS A 72 16.44 -9.77 3.88
N PRO A 73 17.65 -9.71 4.47
CA PRO A 73 17.97 -10.38 5.74
C PRO A 73 17.08 -9.92 6.90
N VAL A 74 16.79 -8.62 6.97
CA VAL A 74 15.89 -8.08 8.01
C VAL A 74 14.46 -8.59 7.86
N LEU A 75 13.96 -8.67 6.61
CA LEU A 75 12.59 -9.13 6.37
C LEU A 75 12.46 -10.63 6.63
N SER A 76 13.47 -11.41 6.22
CA SER A 76 13.57 -12.84 6.49
C SER A 76 13.64 -13.14 7.99
N ALA A 77 14.40 -12.37 8.76
CA ALA A 77 14.48 -12.53 10.21
C ALA A 77 13.14 -12.24 10.90
N ILE A 78 12.42 -11.20 10.49
CA ILE A 78 11.08 -10.89 11.00
C ILE A 78 10.10 -12.00 10.62
N ALA A 79 10.14 -12.46 9.36
CA ALA A 79 9.30 -13.55 8.86
C ALA A 79 9.50 -14.83 9.69
N ALA A 80 10.76 -15.23 9.92
CA ALA A 80 11.11 -16.38 10.75
C ALA A 80 10.62 -16.23 12.20
N LYS A 81 10.83 -15.06 12.82
CA LYS A 81 10.38 -14.77 14.20
C LYS A 81 8.86 -14.95 14.37
N HIS A 82 8.07 -14.67 13.33
CA HIS A 82 6.61 -14.74 13.40
C HIS A 82 6.02 -16.00 12.74
N GLY A 83 6.85 -16.89 12.19
CA GLY A 83 6.37 -18.04 11.41
C GLY A 83 5.50 -17.62 10.21
N LYS A 84 5.88 -16.53 9.54
CA LYS A 84 5.18 -15.94 8.38
C LYS A 84 6.10 -15.88 7.17
N SER A 85 5.54 -15.60 6.00
CA SER A 85 6.34 -15.30 4.81
C SER A 85 6.79 -13.83 4.80
N VAL A 86 7.84 -13.53 4.03
CA VAL A 86 8.28 -12.13 3.80
C VAL A 86 7.17 -11.30 3.13
N VAL A 87 6.39 -11.92 2.23
CA VAL A 87 5.19 -11.34 1.62
C VAL A 87 4.22 -10.84 2.70
N GLN A 88 3.86 -11.69 3.66
CA GLN A 88 2.96 -11.33 4.74
C GLN A 88 3.53 -10.24 5.65
N VAL A 89 4.84 -10.27 5.91
CA VAL A 89 5.53 -9.22 6.68
C VAL A 89 5.40 -7.86 5.99
N ILE A 90 5.66 -7.79 4.69
CA ILE A 90 5.59 -6.54 3.91
C ILE A 90 4.14 -6.01 3.88
N LEU A 91 3.16 -6.87 3.58
CA LEU A 91 1.76 -6.49 3.56
C LEU A 91 1.28 -6.03 4.94
N ARG A 92 1.70 -6.72 6.01
CA ARG A 92 1.36 -6.33 7.39
C ARG A 92 1.98 -4.99 7.75
N TRP A 93 3.22 -4.76 7.34
CA TRP A 93 3.92 -3.49 7.56
C TRP A 93 3.24 -2.31 6.85
N LEU A 94 2.82 -2.46 5.59
CA LEU A 94 2.06 -1.44 4.86
C LEU A 94 0.71 -1.16 5.55
N ASN A 95 -0.06 -2.21 5.86
CA ASN A 95 -1.36 -2.07 6.52
C ASN A 95 -1.25 -1.37 7.89
N ARG A 96 -0.23 -1.68 8.70
CA ARG A 96 0.01 -1.02 9.99
C ARG A 96 0.33 0.47 9.86
N ARG A 97 0.79 0.91 8.69
CA ARG A 97 1.06 2.33 8.37
C ARG A 97 -0.16 3.05 7.76
N GLY A 98 -1.33 2.40 7.73
CA GLY A 98 -2.55 2.93 7.13
C GLY A 98 -2.53 2.93 5.59
N VAL A 99 -1.66 2.12 4.98
CA VAL A 99 -1.52 2.04 3.52
C VAL A 99 -2.32 0.86 3.00
N ALA A 100 -3.25 1.10 2.10
CA ALA A 100 -3.95 0.03 1.38
C ALA A 100 -3.01 -0.65 0.39
N VAL A 101 -3.18 -1.95 0.18
CA VAL A 101 -2.29 -2.76 -0.67
C VAL A 101 -3.09 -3.44 -1.78
N ILE A 102 -2.51 -3.50 -2.98
CA ILE A 102 -3.08 -4.22 -4.14
C ILE A 102 -2.02 -5.17 -4.73
N PRO A 103 -1.55 -6.17 -3.96
CA PRO A 103 -0.51 -7.07 -4.43
C PRO A 103 -0.99 -7.89 -5.65
N LYS A 104 -0.10 -8.08 -6.61
CA LYS A 104 -0.38 -8.85 -7.83
C LYS A 104 0.45 -10.12 -7.89
N SER A 105 -0.19 -11.22 -8.25
CA SER A 105 0.46 -12.48 -8.65
C SER A 105 -0.43 -13.22 -9.63
N ALA A 106 0.17 -13.89 -10.62
CA ALA A 106 -0.54 -14.84 -11.49
C ALA A 106 -0.50 -16.28 -10.95
N THR A 107 0.32 -16.54 -9.93
CA THR A 107 0.49 -17.85 -9.30
C THR A 107 -0.52 -18.01 -8.15
N PRO A 108 -1.48 -18.96 -8.22
CA PRO A 108 -2.52 -19.14 -7.21
C PRO A 108 -1.99 -19.35 -5.79
N GLU A 109 -0.89 -20.10 -5.64
CA GLU A 109 -0.26 -20.39 -4.34
C GLU A 109 0.25 -19.10 -3.68
N ARG A 110 0.81 -18.17 -4.48
CA ARG A 110 1.25 -16.85 -4.00
C ARG A 110 0.07 -15.95 -3.67
N VAL A 111 -1.03 -16.04 -4.42
CA VAL A 111 -2.27 -15.30 -4.12
C VAL A 111 -2.85 -15.74 -2.78
N ALA A 112 -2.78 -17.04 -2.46
CA ALA A 112 -3.21 -17.56 -1.16
C ALA A 112 -2.39 -16.95 0.00
N ASP A 113 -1.11 -16.66 -0.22
CA ASP A 113 -0.21 -16.08 0.79
C ASP A 113 -0.54 -14.61 1.15
N PHE A 114 -1.28 -13.90 0.28
CA PHE A 114 -1.75 -12.53 0.56
C PHE A 114 -2.84 -12.47 1.65
N ARG A 115 -3.46 -13.60 1.97
CA ARG A 115 -4.53 -13.67 2.95
C ARG A 115 -3.96 -13.72 4.37
N PHE A 116 -4.35 -12.76 5.19
CA PHE A 116 -4.19 -12.89 6.63
C PHE A 116 -5.23 -13.88 7.16
N ARG A 117 -4.78 -14.98 7.79
CA ARG A 117 -5.69 -15.76 8.63
C ARG A 117 -6.07 -14.88 9.80
N ALA A 118 -7.38 -14.71 10.04
CA ALA A 118 -7.84 -14.07 11.27
C ALA A 118 -7.29 -14.87 12.45
N GLU A 119 -6.48 -14.24 13.29
CA GLU A 119 -6.21 -14.77 14.62
C GLU A 119 -7.58 -14.78 15.31
N ARG A 120 -8.07 -15.98 15.68
CA ARG A 120 -9.21 -16.05 16.59
C ARG A 120 -8.74 -15.32 17.85
N ALA A 121 -9.37 -14.20 18.17
CA ALA A 121 -9.25 -13.63 19.50
C ALA A 121 -9.71 -14.73 20.47
N GLY A 122 -8.76 -15.22 21.29
CA GLY A 122 -9.05 -16.05 22.44
C GLY A 122 -9.60 -15.21 23.58
#